data_AF-A0A4Q3GIT0-F1
#
_entry.id   AF-A0A4Q3GIT0-F1
#
_cell.length_a   1.000
_cell.length_b   1.000
_cell.length_c   1.000
_cell.angle_alpha   90.00
_cell.angle_beta   90.00
_cell.angle_gamma   90.00
#
_symmetry.space_group_name_H-M   'P 1'
#
loop_
_entity.id
_entity.type
_entity.pdbx_description
1 polymer ?
#
loop_
_entity_poly.entity_id
_entity_poly.type
_entity_poly.pdbx_seq_one_letter_code
_entity_poly.pdbx_strand_id
1 'polypeptide(L)'
;EANKIKEEYIGYFFNVNSEFFDKIERFKKSLEQKVNDRKLEEIKFLVNNINLRLEKEYLLQNFDRVFLKLFPNFVAEFNAFFSPENQIELKEGELLNTDLRIFALIRMGIHDNEKIARILQYSVHTINTYKTKIKNRSFVSNEEFEKKIMQIKGE
;
A
#
# COMPACT_ATOMS: atom_id res chain seq x y z
N GLU A 1 -6.06 9.50 -23.30
CA GLU A 1 -5.96 9.00 -21.91
C GLU A 1 -4.60 8.43 -21.50
N ALA A 2 -4.16 7.28 -22.02
CA ALA A 2 -3.09 6.49 -21.40
C ALA A 2 -1.75 7.22 -21.13
N ASN A 3 -1.32 8.12 -22.03
CA ASN A 3 -0.10 8.91 -21.81
C ASN A 3 -0.25 9.91 -20.65
N LYS A 4 -1.45 10.50 -20.48
CA LYS A 4 -1.74 11.44 -19.41
C LYS A 4 -1.75 10.76 -18.04
N ILE A 5 -2.31 9.55 -17.95
CA ILE A 5 -2.29 8.73 -16.73
C ILE A 5 -0.85 8.37 -16.34
N LYS A 6 -0.03 8.00 -17.34
CA LYS A 6 1.39 7.69 -17.13
C LYS A 6 2.18 8.92 -16.65
N GLU A 7 1.96 10.08 -17.24
CA GLU A 7 2.59 11.34 -16.84
C GLU A 7 2.19 11.76 -15.42
N GLU A 8 0.89 11.69 -15.08
CA GLU A 8 0.39 11.98 -13.74
C GLU A 8 0.94 11.00 -12.70
N TYR A 9 1.08 9.72 -13.05
CA TYR A 9 1.70 8.71 -12.18
C TYR A 9 3.18 8.98 -11.95
N ILE A 10 3.93 9.29 -13.01
CA ILE A 10 5.36 9.63 -12.90
C ILE A 10 5.53 10.89 -12.06
N GLY A 11 4.71 11.93 -12.30
CA GLY A 11 4.72 13.16 -11.51
C GLY A 11 4.42 12.90 -10.04
N TYR A 12 3.41 12.06 -9.76
CA TYR A 12 3.09 11.65 -8.40
C TYR A 12 4.23 10.86 -7.74
N PHE A 13 4.82 9.90 -8.46
CA PHE A 13 5.96 9.12 -7.98
C PHE A 13 7.12 10.03 -7.59
N PHE A 14 7.49 10.97 -8.46
CA PHE A 14 8.55 11.93 -8.13
C PHE A 14 8.17 12.83 -6.96
N ASN A 15 6.92 13.28 -6.86
CA ASN A 15 6.49 14.09 -5.72
C ASN A 15 6.63 13.34 -4.38
N VAL A 16 6.16 12.09 -4.30
CA VAL A 16 6.29 11.26 -3.09
C VAL A 16 7.77 10.98 -2.77
N ASN A 17 8.60 10.72 -3.77
CA ASN A 17 10.03 10.51 -3.55
C ASN A 17 10.75 11.79 -3.09
N SER A 18 10.39 12.96 -3.65
CA SER A 18 10.91 14.26 -3.22
C SER A 18 10.51 14.56 -1.78
N GLU A 19 9.25 14.36 -1.39
CA GLU A 19 8.80 14.54 -0.01
C GLU A 19 9.56 13.61 0.96
N PHE A 20 9.78 12.36 0.57
CA PHE A 20 10.56 11.42 1.38
C PHE A 20 12.03 11.85 1.47
N PHE A 21 12.64 12.28 0.36
CA PHE A 21 14.01 12.80 0.35
C PHE A 21 14.16 13.99 1.29
N ASP A 22 13.24 14.95 1.23
CA ASP A 22 13.24 16.12 2.11
C ASP A 22 13.09 15.73 3.60
N LYS A 23 12.27 14.71 3.92
CA LYS A 23 12.16 14.17 5.28
C LYS A 23 13.51 13.62 5.76
N ILE A 24 14.19 12.84 4.93
CA ILE A 24 15.51 12.27 5.25
C ILE A 24 16.56 13.38 5.39
N GLU A 25 16.55 14.39 4.53
CA GLU A 25 17.48 15.51 4.61
C GLU A 25 17.30 16.30 5.91
N ARG A 26 16.05 16.63 6.28
CA ARG A 26 15.75 17.30 7.55
C ARG A 26 16.17 16.48 8.76
N PHE A 27 15.93 15.17 8.72
CA PHE A 27 16.37 14.25 9.78
C PHE A 27 17.90 14.24 9.91
N LYS A 28 18.62 14.10 8.80
CA LYS A 28 20.08 14.12 8.74
C LYS A 28 20.65 15.43 9.31
N LYS A 29 20.15 16.59 8.86
CA LYS A 29 20.60 17.92 9.35
C LYS A 29 20.37 18.07 10.85
N SER A 30 19.21 17.68 11.36
CA SER A 30 18.89 17.73 12.80
C SER A 30 19.80 16.83 13.63
N LEU A 31 20.10 15.63 13.12
CA LEU A 31 21.01 14.69 13.77
C LEU A 31 22.44 15.21 13.79
N GLU A 32 22.96 15.68 12.65
CA GLU A 32 24.31 16.25 12.54
C GLU A 32 24.52 17.42 13.51
N GLN A 33 23.55 18.33 13.61
CA GLN A 33 23.60 19.45 14.56
C GLN A 33 23.69 18.94 16.01
N LYS A 34 22.84 18.00 16.41
CA LYS A 34 22.82 17.47 17.79
C LYS A 34 24.08 16.68 18.15
N VAL A 35 24.67 15.99 17.17
CA VAL A 35 25.95 15.29 17.33
C VAL A 35 27.08 16.29 17.56
N ASN A 36 27.15 17.34 16.75
CA ASN A 36 28.17 18.40 16.89
C ASN A 36 28.07 19.10 18.25
N ASP A 37 26.86 19.35 18.72
CA ASP A 37 26.58 19.96 20.03
C ASP A 37 26.76 18.99 21.22
N ARG A 38 27.10 17.71 20.97
CA ARG A 38 27.22 16.63 21.97
C ARG A 38 25.96 16.40 22.81
N LYS A 39 24.79 16.65 22.23
CA LYS A 39 23.48 16.57 22.89
C LYS A 39 22.89 15.16 22.86
N LEU A 40 23.52 14.22 23.57
CA LEU A 40 23.14 12.80 23.54
C LEU A 40 21.66 12.54 23.90
N GLU A 41 21.12 13.23 24.90
CA GLU A 41 19.73 13.06 25.32
C GLU A 41 18.73 13.57 24.25
N GLU A 42 19.07 14.65 23.53
CA GLU A 42 18.25 15.13 22.43
C GLU A 42 18.29 14.18 21.22
N ILE A 43 19.41 13.50 20.98
CA ILE A 43 19.52 12.46 19.94
C ILE A 43 18.61 11.28 20.29
N LYS A 44 18.63 10.82 21.56
CA LYS A 44 17.71 9.76 22.02
C LYS A 44 16.25 10.16 21.83
N PHE A 45 15.91 11.40 22.20
CA PHE A 45 14.56 11.93 22.01
C PHE A 45 14.18 11.96 20.52
N LEU A 46 15.06 12.45 19.64
CA LEU A 46 14.82 12.49 18.19
C LEU A 46 14.51 11.09 17.63
N VAL A 47 15.32 10.09 17.97
CA VAL A 47 15.15 8.70 17.49
C VAL A 47 13.85 8.09 18.03
N ASN A 48 13.55 8.31 19.32
CA ASN A 48 12.36 7.76 19.96
C ASN A 48 11.05 8.37 19.43
N ASN A 49 11.10 9.60 18.90
CA ASN A 49 9.92 10.25 18.31
C ASN A 49 9.65 9.85 16.85
N ILE A 50 10.49 9.02 16.23
CA ILE A 50 10.20 8.49 14.90
C ILE A 50 9.03 7.51 15.01
N ASN A 51 7.87 7.95 14.52
CA ASN A 51 6.68 7.12 14.51
C ASN A 51 6.60 6.32 13.20
N LEU A 52 7.24 5.15 13.19
CA LEU A 52 7.22 4.24 12.03
C LEU A 52 5.82 3.77 11.64
N ARG A 53 4.87 3.75 12.59
CA ARG A 53 3.48 3.40 12.30
C ARG A 53 2.81 4.46 11.44
N LEU A 54 3.00 5.74 11.76
CA LEU A 54 2.46 6.84 10.96
C LEU A 54 3.08 6.88 9.55
N GLU A 55 4.39 6.65 9.42
CA GLU A 55 5.04 6.60 8.10
C GLU A 55 4.51 5.42 7.26
N LYS A 56 4.21 4.28 7.89
CA LYS A 56 3.55 3.14 7.22
C LYS A 56 2.14 3.49 6.77
N GLU A 57 1.34 4.12 7.63
CA GLU A 57 -0.02 4.56 7.28
C GLU A 57 0.01 5.54 6.10
N TYR A 58 0.95 6.48 6.10
CA TYR A 58 1.19 7.40 4.99
C TYR A 58 1.53 6.66 3.68
N LEU A 59 2.44 5.69 3.75
CA LEU A 59 2.79 4.84 2.59
C LEU A 59 1.57 4.11 2.02
N LEU A 60 0.76 3.47 2.87
CA LEU A 60 -0.40 2.71 2.45
C LEU A 60 -1.51 3.61 1.90
N GLN A 61 -1.76 4.77 2.50
CA GLN A 61 -2.74 5.73 1.98
C GLN A 61 -2.32 6.30 0.61
N ASN A 62 -1.03 6.58 0.43
CA ASN A 62 -0.51 7.01 -0.86
C ASN A 62 -0.63 5.91 -1.92
N PHE A 63 -0.35 4.66 -1.54
CA PHE A 63 -0.59 3.51 -2.42
C PHE A 63 -2.06 3.42 -2.82
N ASP A 64 -2.99 3.45 -1.87
CA ASP A 64 -4.43 3.33 -2.13
C ASP A 64 -4.91 4.41 -3.11
N ARG A 65 -4.50 5.67 -2.90
CA ARG A 65 -4.87 6.81 -3.76
C ARG A 65 -4.39 6.62 -5.20
N VAL A 66 -3.13 6.23 -5.37
CA VAL A 66 -2.56 6.01 -6.71
C VAL A 66 -3.21 4.82 -7.39
N PHE A 67 -3.36 3.73 -6.65
CA PHE A 67 -3.93 2.51 -7.17
C PHE A 67 -5.37 2.72 -7.65
N LEU A 68 -6.21 3.39 -6.85
CA LEU A 68 -7.59 3.68 -7.24
C LEU A 68 -7.69 4.71 -8.36
N LYS A 69 -6.69 5.57 -8.55
CA LYS A 69 -6.63 6.43 -9.74
C LYS A 69 -6.37 5.63 -11.02
N LEU A 70 -5.61 4.54 -10.93
CA LEU A 70 -5.35 3.63 -12.06
C LEU A 70 -6.50 2.63 -12.27
N PHE A 71 -7.16 2.23 -11.19
CA PHE A 71 -8.23 1.23 -11.18
C PHE A 71 -9.44 1.74 -10.38
N PRO A 72 -10.18 2.74 -10.89
CA PRO A 72 -11.26 3.40 -10.14
C PRO A 72 -12.39 2.44 -9.77
N ASN A 73 -12.64 1.44 -10.61
CA ASN A 73 -13.68 0.43 -10.38
C ASN A 73 -13.18 -0.82 -9.65
N PHE A 74 -11.92 -0.83 -9.16
CA PHE A 74 -11.33 -2.04 -8.59
C PHE A 74 -12.17 -2.67 -7.48
N VAL A 75 -12.62 -1.87 -6.51
CA VAL A 75 -13.40 -2.39 -5.37
C VAL A 75 -14.71 -3.00 -5.83
N ALA A 76 -15.40 -2.35 -6.79
CA ALA A 76 -16.65 -2.85 -7.33
C ALA A 76 -16.45 -4.15 -8.15
N GLU A 77 -15.47 -4.18 -9.05
CA GLU A 77 -15.14 -5.37 -9.85
C GLU A 77 -14.62 -6.53 -8.98
N PHE A 78 -13.87 -6.22 -7.93
CA PHE A 78 -13.42 -7.19 -6.94
C PHE A 78 -14.60 -7.78 -6.17
N ASN A 79 -15.49 -6.95 -5.64
CA ASN A 79 -16.69 -7.39 -4.91
C ASN A 79 -17.65 -8.18 -5.80
N ALA A 80 -17.62 -7.97 -7.12
CA ALA A 80 -18.39 -8.76 -8.06
C ALA A 80 -17.98 -10.25 -8.09
N PHE A 81 -16.87 -10.67 -7.46
CA PHE A 81 -16.47 -12.08 -7.34
C PHE A 81 -17.10 -12.80 -6.13
N PHE A 82 -17.95 -12.12 -5.37
CA PHE A 82 -18.52 -12.61 -4.12
C PHE A 82 -20.05 -12.51 -4.14
N SER A 83 -20.71 -13.35 -3.36
CA SER A 83 -22.11 -13.15 -3.03
C SER A 83 -22.30 -11.89 -2.16
N PRO A 84 -23.47 -11.24 -2.17
CA PRO A 84 -23.69 -9.97 -1.45
C PRO A 84 -23.24 -10.01 0.02
N GLU A 85 -23.50 -11.10 0.73
CA GLU A 85 -23.13 -11.30 2.13
C GLU A 85 -21.63 -11.49 2.38
N ASN A 86 -20.85 -11.76 1.33
CA ASN A 86 -19.39 -11.95 1.38
C ASN A 86 -18.61 -10.79 0.77
N GLN A 87 -19.28 -9.73 0.30
CA GLN A 87 -18.61 -8.54 -0.23
C GLN A 87 -17.82 -7.81 0.85
N ILE A 88 -16.73 -7.17 0.44
CA ILE A 88 -15.92 -6.35 1.34
C ILE A 88 -16.58 -4.98 1.46
N GLU A 89 -16.94 -4.63 2.69
CA GLU A 89 -17.39 -3.29 3.06
C GLU A 89 -16.22 -2.49 3.66
N LEU A 90 -16.00 -1.29 3.13
CA LEU A 90 -14.99 -0.34 3.64
C LEU A 90 -15.61 0.51 4.75
N LYS A 91 -14.81 0.82 5.77
CA LYS A 91 -15.24 1.76 6.82
C LYS A 91 -15.20 3.20 6.30
N GLU A 92 -15.87 4.09 7.00
CA GLU A 92 -15.83 5.52 6.69
C GLU A 92 -14.37 6.03 6.66
N GLY A 93 -14.00 6.64 5.53
CA GLY A 93 -12.65 7.15 5.29
C GLY A 93 -11.62 6.11 4.82
N GLU A 94 -11.94 4.82 4.75
CA GLU A 94 -11.05 3.80 4.17
C GLU A 94 -11.16 3.78 2.65
N LEU A 95 -10.02 3.89 1.97
CA LEU A 95 -9.93 3.71 0.52
C LEU A 95 -9.79 2.23 0.15
N LEU A 96 -8.89 1.52 0.84
CA LEU A 96 -8.71 0.07 0.75
C LEU A 96 -8.40 -0.48 2.15
N ASN A 97 -8.89 -1.68 2.44
CA ASN A 97 -8.47 -2.43 3.62
C ASN A 97 -7.31 -3.40 3.27
N THR A 98 -6.79 -4.12 4.26
CA THR A 98 -5.68 -5.06 4.07
C THR A 98 -5.96 -6.12 3.01
N ASP A 99 -7.18 -6.69 2.99
CA ASP A 99 -7.56 -7.72 2.04
C ASP A 99 -7.48 -7.17 0.60
N LEU A 100 -8.09 -6.01 0.36
CA LEU A 100 -8.05 -5.34 -0.94
C LEU A 100 -6.62 -4.93 -1.34
N ARG A 101 -5.80 -4.43 -0.41
CA ARG A 101 -4.41 -4.04 -0.69
C ARG A 101 -3.55 -5.22 -1.15
N ILE A 102 -3.75 -6.42 -0.60
CA ILE A 102 -3.04 -7.63 -1.05
C ILE A 102 -3.33 -7.87 -2.54
N PHE A 103 -4.59 -7.85 -2.94
CA PHE A 103 -4.97 -8.10 -4.33
C PHE A 103 -4.71 -6.93 -5.26
N ALA A 104 -4.70 -5.69 -4.75
CA ALA A 104 -4.24 -4.52 -5.48
C ALA A 104 -2.75 -4.62 -5.82
N LEU A 105 -1.91 -5.07 -4.88
CA LEU A 105 -0.48 -5.33 -5.15
C LEU A 105 -0.29 -6.44 -6.19
N ILE A 106 -1.09 -7.51 -6.14
CA ILE A 106 -1.12 -8.55 -7.17
C ILE A 106 -1.52 -7.95 -8.52
N ARG A 107 -2.56 -7.11 -8.57
CA ARG A 107 -3.00 -6.41 -9.79
C ARG A 107 -1.92 -5.52 -10.38
N MET A 108 -1.05 -4.96 -9.54
CA MET A 108 0.12 -4.19 -9.95
C MET A 108 1.31 -5.05 -10.41
N GLY A 109 1.16 -6.38 -10.46
CA GLY A 109 2.19 -7.33 -10.90
C GLY A 109 3.13 -7.80 -9.78
N ILE A 110 2.85 -7.48 -8.51
CA ILE A 110 3.64 -7.93 -7.37
C ILE A 110 3.05 -9.26 -6.88
N HIS A 111 3.53 -10.37 -7.45
CA HIS A 111 3.04 -11.72 -7.13
C HIS A 111 3.78 -12.40 -5.97
N ASP A 112 4.97 -11.91 -5.64
CA ASP A 112 5.82 -12.47 -4.60
C ASP A 112 5.27 -12.14 -3.20
N ASN A 113 4.83 -13.18 -2.49
CA ASN A 113 4.28 -13.05 -1.15
C ASN A 113 5.30 -12.44 -0.16
N GLU A 114 6.60 -12.62 -0.34
CA GLU A 114 7.62 -11.97 0.50
C GLU A 114 7.62 -10.45 0.30
N LYS A 115 7.48 -9.98 -0.94
CA LYS A 115 7.38 -8.56 -1.25
C LYS A 115 6.08 -7.97 -0.70
N ILE A 116 4.95 -8.64 -0.90
CA ILE A 116 3.65 -8.20 -0.34
C ILE A 116 3.74 -8.12 1.19
N ALA A 117 4.28 -9.15 1.83
CA ALA A 117 4.48 -9.21 3.28
C ALA A 117 5.33 -8.04 3.78
N ARG A 118 6.44 -7.74 3.09
CA ARG A 118 7.32 -6.60 3.42
C ARG A 118 6.60 -5.25 3.29
N ILE A 119 5.89 -5.02 2.19
CA ILE A 119 5.16 -3.77 1.93
C ILE A 119 4.08 -3.54 2.99
N LEU A 120 3.30 -4.58 3.29
CA LEU A 120 2.21 -4.49 4.26
C LEU A 120 2.69 -4.68 5.71
N GLN A 121 3.99 -4.94 5.92
CA GLN A 121 4.64 -5.34 7.18
C GLN A 121 3.86 -6.41 7.94
N TYR A 122 3.59 -7.51 7.25
CA TYR A 122 3.05 -8.74 7.82
C TYR A 122 4.04 -9.88 7.62
N SER A 123 3.80 -11.01 8.29
CA SER A 123 4.50 -12.24 7.95
C SER A 123 3.98 -12.81 6.62
N VAL A 124 4.81 -13.57 5.91
CA VAL A 124 4.39 -14.33 4.72
C VAL A 124 3.21 -15.25 5.03
N HIS A 125 3.24 -15.88 6.22
CA HIS A 125 2.13 -16.72 6.69
C HIS A 125 0.83 -15.93 6.78
N THR A 126 0.86 -14.74 7.39
CA THR A 126 -0.31 -13.85 7.50
C THR A 126 -0.86 -13.46 6.12
N ILE A 127 0.01 -13.15 5.15
CA ILE A 127 -0.42 -12.86 3.78
C ILE A 127 -1.11 -14.07 3.15
N ASN A 128 -0.56 -15.27 3.30
CA ASN A 128 -1.19 -16.50 2.81
C ASN A 128 -2.56 -16.74 3.46
N THR A 129 -2.68 -16.50 4.77
CA THR A 129 -3.96 -16.64 5.48
C THR A 129 -5.01 -15.66 4.94
N TYR A 130 -4.67 -14.39 4.73
CA TYR A 130 -5.59 -13.43 4.12
C TYR A 130 -6.00 -13.83 2.70
N LYS A 131 -5.03 -14.24 1.85
CA LYS A 131 -5.30 -14.71 0.49
C LYS A 131 -6.27 -15.89 0.50
N THR A 132 -5.97 -16.93 1.27
CA THR A 132 -6.81 -18.15 1.35
C THR A 132 -8.20 -17.84 1.87
N LYS A 133 -8.31 -17.03 2.93
CA LYS A 133 -9.60 -16.61 3.49
C LYS A 133 -10.49 -15.93 2.45
N ILE A 134 -9.92 -15.01 1.67
CA ILE A 134 -10.65 -14.29 0.64
C ILE A 134 -11.03 -15.21 -0.52
N LYS A 135 -10.07 -15.97 -1.06
CA LYS A 135 -10.32 -16.86 -2.20
C LYS A 135 -11.42 -17.88 -1.89
N ASN A 136 -11.45 -18.43 -0.68
CA ASN A 136 -12.47 -19.39 -0.24
C ASN A 136 -13.88 -18.80 -0.09
N ARG A 137 -14.04 -17.47 -0.03
CA ARG A 137 -15.35 -16.78 0.03
C ARG A 137 -15.88 -16.41 -1.36
N SER A 138 -15.04 -16.50 -2.39
CA SER A 138 -15.41 -16.17 -3.75
C SER A 138 -16.10 -17.35 -4.43
N PHE A 139 -16.98 -17.06 -5.38
CA PHE A 139 -17.49 -18.09 -6.30
C PHE A 139 -16.50 -18.41 -7.44
N VAL A 140 -15.42 -17.64 -7.58
CA VAL A 140 -14.33 -17.90 -8.52
C VAL A 140 -13.40 -18.95 -7.92
N SER A 141 -12.99 -19.95 -8.71
CA SER A 141 -12.07 -20.98 -8.23
C SER A 141 -10.73 -20.40 -7.78
N ASN A 142 -10.10 -21.05 -6.80
CA ASN A 142 -8.82 -20.58 -6.24
C ASN A 142 -7.71 -20.48 -7.31
N GLU A 143 -7.74 -21.32 -8.34
CA GLU A 143 -6.75 -21.32 -9.43
C GLU A 143 -6.94 -20.13 -10.39
N GLU A 144 -8.18 -19.70 -10.60
CA GLU A 144 -8.51 -18.62 -11.53
C GLU A 144 -8.60 -17.25 -10.85
N PHE A 145 -8.72 -17.20 -9.51
CA PHE A 145 -8.94 -15.96 -8.77
C PHE A 145 -7.92 -14.87 -9.10
N GLU A 146 -6.62 -15.17 -9.00
CA GLU A 146 -5.57 -14.18 -9.27
C GLU A 146 -5.53 -13.78 -10.76
N LYS A 147 -5.87 -14.69 -11.68
CA LYS A 147 -6.00 -14.36 -13.10
C LYS A 147 -7.17 -13.40 -13.35
N LYS A 148 -8.29 -13.60 -12.66
CA LYS A 148 -9.45 -12.69 -12.71
C LYS A 148 -9.13 -11.33 -12.12
N ILE A 149 -8.37 -11.27 -11.02
CA ILE A 149 -7.85 -10.01 -10.49
C ILE A 149 -7.04 -9.27 -11.55
N MET A 150 -6.13 -9.95 -12.26
CA MET A 150 -5.33 -9.32 -13.32
C MET A 150 -6.16 -8.78 -14.50
N GLN A 151 -7.38 -9.28 -14.71
CA GLN A 151 -8.29 -8.84 -15.78
C GLN A 151 -9.11 -7.60 -15.41
N ILE A 152 -9.13 -7.19 -14.14
CA ILE A 152 -9.80 -5.96 -13.71
C ILE A 152 -9.22 -4.78 -14.50
N LYS A 153 -10.08 -4.05 -15.19
CA LYS A 153 -9.66 -3.01 -16.14
C LYS A 153 -9.16 -1.79 -15.39
N GLY A 154 -8.01 -1.27 -15.85
CA GLY A 154 -7.56 0.07 -15.50
C GLY A 154 -8.02 1.06 -16.55
N GLU A 155 -7.83 2.35 -16.25
CA GLU A 155 -7.95 3.43 -17.23
C GLU A 155 -6.76 3.49 -18.22
#